data_AF-A0A7S3P943-F1
#
_entry.id   AF-A0A7S3P943-F1
#
_cell.length_a   1.000
_cell.length_b   1.000
_cell.length_c   1.000
_cell.angle_alpha   90.00
_cell.angle_beta   90.00
_cell.angle_gamma   90.00
#
_symmetry.space_group_name_H-M   'P 1'
#
loop_
_entity.id
_entity.type
_entity.pdbx_description
1 polymer ?
#
loop_
_entity_poly.entity_id
_entity_poly.type
_entity_poly.pdbx_seq_one_letter_code
_entity_poly.pdbx_strand_id
1 'polypeptide(L)'
;AYNFRMGAIEEYGPVIHEFDPYFNYRATEYLYNNGWKAFTQWFDHMSWYPLGRPVGTTIFPGMQVTAVFIKNHVLPEWSLNDICCYIPTWFGAIASFLTGLIAYECSTPANTYSSLVQFVMDVIDGKISDYKATQSRVAGVLW
;
A
#
# COMPACT_ATOMS: atom_id res chain seq x y z
N ALA A 1 9.58 9.51 -3.43
CA ALA A 1 8.57 9.10 -2.44
C ALA A 1 9.16 8.31 -1.27
N TYR A 2 9.98 7.29 -1.55
CA TYR A 2 10.65 6.44 -0.55
C TYR A 2 11.65 7.21 0.34
N ASN A 3 12.71 7.79 -0.25
CA ASN A 3 13.77 8.50 0.51
C ASN A 3 13.22 9.60 1.42
N PHE A 4 12.23 10.37 0.96
CA PHE A 4 11.61 11.42 1.78
C PHE A 4 10.93 10.90 3.05
N ARG A 5 10.40 9.66 3.04
CA ARG A 5 9.73 9.04 4.20
C ARG A 5 10.69 8.27 5.10
N MET A 6 11.89 7.96 4.62
CA MET A 6 12.92 7.25 5.39
C MET A 6 13.63 8.12 6.43
N GLY A 7 13.62 9.45 6.28
CA GLY A 7 14.43 10.35 7.10
C GLY A 7 14.29 10.14 8.61
N ALA A 8 13.06 9.99 9.12
CA ALA A 8 12.83 9.75 10.55
C ALA A 8 13.39 8.39 11.03
N ILE A 9 13.29 7.35 10.19
CA ILE A 9 13.77 6.00 10.51
C ILE A 9 15.31 5.95 10.49
N GLU A 10 15.94 6.66 9.54
CA GLU A 10 17.40 6.71 9.43
C GLU A 10 18.04 7.51 10.59
N GLU A 11 17.38 8.57 11.06
CA GLU A 11 17.89 9.43 12.12
C GLU A 11 17.61 8.87 13.53
N TYR A 12 16.39 8.39 13.77
CA TYR A 12 15.94 7.98 15.12
C TYR A 12 15.73 6.47 15.28
N GLY A 13 15.86 5.69 14.20
CA GLY A 13 15.61 4.25 14.18
C GLY A 13 14.14 3.89 13.93
N PRO A 14 13.83 2.58 13.77
CA PRO A 14 12.48 2.09 13.58
C PRO A 14 11.69 2.13 14.89
N VAL A 15 11.17 3.32 15.22
CA VAL A 15 10.31 3.54 16.39
C VAL A 15 8.98 4.13 15.92
N ILE A 16 7.89 3.68 16.53
CA ILE A 16 6.56 4.23 16.24
C ILE A 16 6.48 5.64 16.82
N HIS A 17 6.26 6.61 15.95
CA HIS A 17 6.05 8.00 16.31
C HIS A 17 4.57 8.29 16.58
N GLU A 18 4.33 9.33 17.39
CA GLU A 18 3.00 9.80 17.81
C GLU A 18 2.20 8.79 18.65
N PHE A 19 1.03 9.21 19.15
CA PHE A 19 0.26 8.39 20.09
C PHE A 19 -0.68 7.39 19.39
N ASP A 20 -1.29 7.80 18.27
CA ASP A 20 -2.32 7.03 17.57
C ASP A 20 -1.82 5.65 17.06
N PRO A 21 -0.63 5.54 16.43
CA PRO A 21 -0.23 4.29 15.81
C PRO A 21 0.08 3.17 16.81
N TYR A 22 0.31 3.48 18.10
CA TYR A 22 0.48 2.46 19.14
C TYR A 22 -0.75 1.55 19.27
N PHE A 23 -1.97 2.09 19.10
CA PHE A 23 -3.18 1.26 19.09
C PHE A 23 -3.19 0.30 17.89
N ASN A 24 -2.81 0.78 16.71
CA ASN A 24 -2.75 -0.04 15.50
C ASN A 24 -1.68 -1.14 15.60
N TYR A 25 -0.52 -0.83 16.19
CA TYR A 25 0.53 -1.81 16.46
C TYR A 25 0.05 -2.89 17.43
N ARG A 26 -0.55 -2.52 18.57
CA ARG A 26 -1.12 -3.48 19.53
C ARG A 26 -2.19 -4.37 18.89
N ALA A 27 -3.05 -3.80 18.05
CA ALA A 27 -4.05 -4.57 17.31
C ALA A 27 -3.39 -5.57 16.33
N THR A 28 -2.31 -5.16 15.67
CA THR A 28 -1.53 -6.02 14.77
C THR A 28 -0.84 -7.15 15.54
N GLU A 29 -0.27 -6.85 16.70
CA GLU A 29 0.35 -7.84 17.59
C GLU A 29 -0.69 -8.85 18.10
N TYR A 30 -1.88 -8.38 18.51
CA TYR A 30 -2.97 -9.26 18.90
C TYR A 30 -3.41 -10.17 17.74
N LEU A 31 -3.52 -9.63 16.52
CA LEU A 31 -3.85 -10.40 15.32
C LEU A 31 -2.79 -11.45 15.00
N TYR A 32 -1.51 -11.09 15.10
CA TYR A 32 -0.38 -11.98 14.85
C TYR A 32 -0.38 -13.17 15.83
N ASN A 33 -0.59 -12.89 17.13
CA ASN A 33 -0.50 -13.90 18.18
C ASN A 33 -1.77 -14.79 18.29
N ASN A 34 -2.96 -14.24 18.07
CA ASN A 34 -4.23 -14.95 18.31
C ASN A 34 -4.94 -15.39 17.01
N GLY A 35 -4.52 -14.86 15.87
CA GLY A 35 -5.11 -15.13 14.57
C GLY A 35 -6.43 -14.40 14.29
N TRP A 36 -6.91 -14.56 13.05
CA TRP A 36 -8.06 -13.79 12.52
C TRP A 36 -9.37 -14.01 13.28
N LYS A 37 -9.68 -15.27 13.63
CA LYS A 37 -10.95 -15.61 14.29
C LYS A 37 -11.07 -14.96 15.68
N ALA A 38 -9.98 -14.94 16.43
CA ALA A 38 -9.94 -14.29 17.73
C ALA A 38 -9.93 -12.76 17.61
N PHE A 39 -9.32 -12.22 16.54
CA PHE A 39 -9.28 -10.78 16.28
C PHE A 39 -10.67 -10.18 16.01
N THR A 40 -11.50 -10.84 15.19
CA THR A 40 -12.85 -10.34 14.87
C THR A 40 -13.80 -10.35 16.06
N GLN A 41 -13.55 -11.22 17.05
CA GLN A 41 -14.31 -11.33 18.30
C GLN A 41 -13.60 -10.62 19.47
N TRP A 42 -12.54 -9.85 19.20
CA TRP A 42 -11.72 -9.28 20.25
C TRP A 42 -12.45 -8.17 21.01
N PHE A 43 -12.55 -8.36 22.32
CA PHE A 43 -12.97 -7.35 23.28
C PHE A 43 -11.78 -6.96 24.16
N ASP A 44 -11.45 -5.67 24.17
CA ASP A 44 -10.35 -5.13 24.93
C ASP A 44 -10.84 -4.61 26.28
N HIS A 45 -10.43 -5.28 27.36
CA HIS A 45 -10.74 -4.88 28.73
C HIS A 45 -9.77 -3.85 29.31
N MET A 46 -8.63 -3.60 28.65
CA MET A 46 -7.61 -2.67 29.15
C MET A 46 -7.91 -1.22 28.77
N SER A 47 -8.68 -0.99 27.70
CA SER A 47 -9.13 0.34 27.32
C SER A 47 -10.47 0.68 27.97
N TRP A 48 -10.71 1.97 28.24
CA TRP A 48 -11.99 2.49 28.73
C TRP A 48 -12.53 1.80 30.00
N TYR A 49 -11.69 1.65 31.02
CA TYR A 49 -12.14 1.10 32.31
C TYR A 49 -13.30 1.96 32.90
N PRO A 50 -14.39 1.34 33.41
CA PRO A 50 -14.65 -0.10 33.58
C PRO A 50 -15.40 -0.79 32.42
N LEU A 51 -15.70 -0.08 31.33
CA LEU A 51 -16.58 -0.56 30.25
C LEU A 51 -15.87 -1.50 29.27
N GLY A 52 -14.60 -1.22 28.92
CA GLY A 52 -13.92 -1.91 27.83
C GLY A 52 -14.26 -1.36 26.44
N ARG A 53 -13.68 -1.95 25.39
CA ARG A 53 -13.97 -1.64 23.99
C ARG A 53 -14.09 -2.91 23.12
N PRO A 54 -15.17 -3.07 22.35
CA PRO A 54 -15.24 -4.13 21.33
C PRO A 54 -14.38 -3.74 20.12
N VAL A 55 -13.12 -4.17 20.09
CA VAL A 55 -12.19 -3.77 19.03
C VAL A 55 -12.53 -4.44 17.71
N GLY A 56 -12.92 -5.71 17.73
CA GLY A 56 -13.21 -6.48 16.51
C GLY A 56 -14.26 -5.85 15.57
N THR A 57 -15.21 -5.07 16.12
CA THR A 57 -16.26 -4.39 15.34
C THR A 57 -16.03 -2.89 15.16
N THR A 58 -15.06 -2.29 15.87
CA THR A 58 -14.84 -0.83 15.86
C THR A 58 -13.52 -0.43 15.20
N ILE A 59 -12.80 -1.37 14.60
CA ILE A 59 -11.53 -1.15 13.88
C ILE A 59 -11.67 -1.56 12.41
N PHE A 60 -11.01 -0.83 11.52
CA PHE A 60 -10.81 -1.28 10.14
C PHE A 60 -9.57 -2.18 10.08
N PRO A 61 -9.70 -3.49 9.78
CA PRO A 61 -8.63 -4.46 9.96
C PRO A 61 -7.58 -4.49 8.83
N GLY A 62 -7.79 -3.71 7.76
CA GLY A 62 -6.99 -3.83 6.54
C GLY A 62 -5.49 -3.68 6.79
N MET A 63 -5.10 -2.66 7.56
CA MET A 63 -3.70 -2.38 7.86
C MET A 63 -3.03 -3.51 8.66
N GLN A 64 -3.73 -4.01 9.68
CA GLN A 64 -3.26 -5.07 10.58
C GLN A 64 -3.08 -6.38 9.80
N VAL A 65 -4.06 -6.72 8.94
CA VAL A 65 -4.01 -7.91 8.09
C VAL A 65 -2.85 -7.82 7.10
N THR A 66 -2.66 -6.68 6.44
CA THR A 66 -1.53 -6.48 5.52
C THR A 66 -0.19 -6.59 6.23
N ALA A 67 -0.04 -6.02 7.42
CA ALA A 67 1.20 -6.11 8.20
C ALA A 67 1.52 -7.57 8.60
N VAL A 68 0.53 -8.31 9.11
CA VAL A 68 0.70 -9.74 9.46
C VAL A 68 0.98 -10.59 8.22
N PHE A 69 0.35 -10.28 7.08
CA PHE A 69 0.63 -10.97 5.83
C PHE A 69 2.09 -10.81 5.40
N ILE A 70 2.62 -9.57 5.44
CA ILE A 70 4.02 -9.27 5.12
C ILE A 70 4.96 -9.99 6.10
N LYS A 71 4.67 -9.94 7.40
CA LYS A 71 5.44 -10.63 8.44
C LYS A 71 5.49 -12.14 8.22
N ASN A 72 4.38 -12.77 7.82
CA ASN A 72 4.34 -14.22 7.65
C ASN A 72 4.93 -14.72 6.33
N HIS A 73 4.78 -13.97 5.23
CA HIS A 73 5.11 -14.47 3.88
C HIS A 73 6.32 -13.81 3.24
N VAL A 74 6.62 -12.56 3.58
CA VAL A 74 7.66 -11.77 2.89
C VAL A 74 8.90 -11.61 3.75
N LEU A 75 8.73 -11.21 5.01
CA LEU A 75 9.82 -10.87 5.93
C LEU A 75 9.64 -11.56 7.30
N PRO A 76 9.79 -12.90 7.38
CA PRO A 76 9.61 -13.65 8.61
C PRO A 76 10.68 -13.36 9.67
N GLU A 77 11.87 -12.94 9.29
CA GLU A 77 12.99 -12.67 10.20
C GLU A 77 12.88 -11.32 10.93
N TRP A 78 12.16 -10.36 10.34
CA TRP A 78 12.11 -8.98 10.84
C TRP A 78 11.14 -8.82 12.02
N SER A 79 11.38 -7.88 12.92
CA SER A 79 10.41 -7.65 14.01
C SER A 79 9.08 -7.10 13.45
N LEU A 80 7.97 -7.37 14.15
CA LEU A 80 6.67 -6.84 13.74
C LEU A 80 6.66 -5.31 13.78
N ASN A 81 7.40 -4.71 14.72
CA ASN A 81 7.52 -3.26 14.87
C ASN A 81 8.20 -2.63 13.65
N ASP A 82 9.32 -3.21 13.20
CA ASP A 82 10.03 -2.73 12.02
C ASP A 82 9.10 -2.71 10.81
N ILE A 83 8.38 -3.81 10.56
CA ILE A 83 7.43 -3.91 9.43
C ILE A 83 6.37 -2.80 9.51
N CYS A 84 5.78 -2.58 10.69
CA CYS A 84 4.81 -1.50 10.89
C CYS A 84 5.40 -0.11 10.60
N CYS A 85 6.66 0.13 10.96
CA CYS A 85 7.36 1.40 10.68
C CYS A 85 7.68 1.59 9.18
N TYR A 86 7.95 0.52 8.43
CA TYR A 86 8.29 0.60 6.99
C TYR A 86 7.07 0.62 6.05
N ILE A 87 5.89 0.17 6.50
CA ILE A 87 4.66 0.16 5.69
C ILE A 87 4.35 1.53 5.04
N PRO A 88 4.36 2.67 5.75
CA PRO A 88 4.09 3.98 5.15
C PRO A 88 5.05 4.35 4.02
N THR A 89 6.31 3.93 4.14
CA THR A 89 7.37 4.20 3.16
C THR A 89 7.14 3.38 1.89
N TRP A 90 6.85 2.08 2.02
CA TRP A 90 6.57 1.20 0.88
C TRP A 90 5.27 1.56 0.16
N PHE A 91 4.17 1.69 0.90
CA PHE A 91 2.86 2.02 0.32
C PHE A 91 2.85 3.44 -0.27
N GLY A 92 3.61 4.38 0.30
CA GLY A 92 3.78 5.71 -0.29
C GLY A 92 4.48 5.69 -1.65
N ALA A 93 5.48 4.82 -1.84
CA ALA A 93 6.15 4.62 -3.12
C ALA A 93 5.22 3.96 -4.15
N ILE A 94 4.52 2.89 -3.75
CA ILE A 94 3.53 2.19 -4.60
C ILE A 94 2.41 3.15 -5.02
N ALA A 95 1.88 3.94 -4.09
CA ALA A 95 0.83 4.91 -4.39
C ALA A 95 1.29 5.93 -5.45
N SER A 96 2.50 6.47 -5.31
CA SER A 96 3.04 7.44 -6.28
C SER A 96 3.19 6.81 -7.68
N PHE A 97 3.62 5.56 -7.74
CA PHE A 97 3.71 4.81 -8.99
C PHE A 97 2.33 4.58 -9.62
N LEU A 98 1.35 4.11 -8.84
CA LEU A 98 -0.02 3.90 -9.32
C LEU A 98 -0.70 5.20 -9.78
N THR A 99 -0.47 6.31 -9.07
CA THR A 99 -0.98 7.63 -9.50
C THR A 99 -0.39 8.03 -10.84
N GLY A 100 0.91 7.79 -11.08
CA GLY A 100 1.54 8.02 -12.38
C GLY A 100 0.91 7.19 -13.49
N LEU A 101 0.62 5.91 -13.22
CA LEU A 101 -0.05 5.03 -14.18
C LEU A 101 -1.48 5.49 -14.50
N ILE A 102 -2.25 5.90 -13.49
CA ILE A 102 -3.61 6.43 -13.69
C ILE A 102 -3.56 7.72 -14.51
N ALA A 103 -2.63 8.62 -14.19
CA ALA A 103 -2.47 9.87 -14.93
C ALA A 103 -2.08 9.63 -16.40
N TYR A 104 -1.26 8.61 -16.66
CA TYR A 104 -0.90 8.21 -18.02
C TYR A 104 -2.14 7.77 -18.81
N GLU A 105 -2.96 6.87 -18.27
CA GLU A 105 -4.19 6.43 -18.96
C GLU A 105 -5.14 7.60 -19.24
N CYS A 106 -5.32 8.50 -18.27
CA CYS A 106 -6.16 9.70 -18.45
C CYS A 106 -5.61 10.70 -19.48
N SER A 107 -4.31 10.66 -19.78
CA SER A 107 -3.69 11.54 -20.79
C SER A 107 -3.87 11.03 -22.22
N THR A 108 -4.28 9.76 -22.39
CA THR A 108 -4.55 9.19 -23.71
C THR A 108 -5.96 9.59 -24.19
N PRO A 109 -6.16 9.92 -25.48
CA PRO A 109 -7.49 10.26 -25.97
C PRO A 109 -8.40 9.04 -26.05
N ALA A 110 -9.68 9.28 -25.77
CA ALA A 110 -10.76 8.30 -25.85
C ALA A 110 -10.77 7.66 -27.26
N ASN A 111 -10.45 6.36 -27.32
CA ASN A 111 -10.31 5.49 -28.51
C ASN A 111 -8.88 5.16 -28.99
N THR A 112 -7.84 5.41 -28.18
CA THR A 112 -6.50 4.86 -28.48
C THR A 112 -6.37 3.45 -27.88
N TYR A 113 -6.05 2.43 -28.69
CA TYR A 113 -5.79 1.05 -28.24
C TYR A 113 -4.55 0.89 -27.35
N SER A 114 -3.88 1.99 -26.98
CA SER A 114 -2.74 2.01 -26.06
C SER A 114 -3.25 1.90 -24.62
N SER A 115 -3.71 0.72 -24.24
CA SER A 115 -4.02 0.41 -22.84
C SER A 115 -2.76 0.44 -21.97
N LEU A 116 -2.94 0.58 -20.66
CA LEU A 116 -1.89 0.43 -19.63
C LEU A 116 -1.00 -0.81 -19.82
N VAL A 117 -1.58 -1.89 -20.35
CA VAL A 117 -0.87 -3.12 -20.68
C VAL A 117 0.14 -2.89 -21.80
N GLN A 118 -0.22 -2.13 -22.85
CA GLN A 118 0.69 -1.81 -23.94
C GLN A 118 1.84 -0.91 -23.47
N PHE A 119 1.58 0.06 -22.59
CA PHE A 119 2.65 0.88 -22.00
C PHE A 119 3.63 0.04 -21.19
N VAL A 120 3.14 -0.87 -20.35
CA VAL A 120 4.00 -1.78 -19.57
C VAL A 120 4.82 -2.68 -20.50
N MET A 121 4.21 -3.24 -21.56
CA MET A 121 4.92 -4.04 -22.55
C MET A 121 5.94 -3.23 -23.35
N ASP A 122 5.62 -1.97 -23.69
CA ASP A 122 6.51 -1.06 -24.41
C ASP A 122 7.71 -0.63 -23.54
N VAL A 123 7.50 -0.42 -22.23
CA VAL A 123 8.57 -0.18 -21.25
C VAL A 123 9.46 -1.42 -21.09
N ILE A 124 8.88 -2.63 -21.04
CA ILE A 124 9.63 -3.89 -20.99
C ILE A 124 10.45 -4.10 -22.26
N ASP A 125 9.87 -3.77 -23.42
CA ASP A 125 10.50 -3.86 -24.74
C ASP A 125 11.48 -2.71 -25.03
N GLY A 126 11.57 -1.70 -24.15
CA GLY A 126 12.42 -0.52 -24.33
C GLY A 126 12.01 0.37 -25.51
N LYS A 127 10.77 0.25 -26.00
CA LYS A 127 10.25 1.03 -27.13
C LYS A 127 9.55 2.28 -26.60
N ILE A 128 9.97 3.45 -27.07
CA ILE A 128 9.22 4.68 -26.85
C ILE A 128 8.07 4.69 -27.85
N SER A 129 6.85 4.41 -27.37
CA SER A 129 5.65 4.41 -28.20
C SER A 129 5.32 5.83 -28.65
N ASP A 130 5.55 6.11 -29.93
CA ASP A 130 5.36 7.43 -30.52
C ASP A 130 3.88 7.63 -30.87
N TYR A 131 3.09 8.07 -29.89
CA TYR A 131 1.64 8.22 -29.98
C TYR A 131 1.18 9.01 -31.23
N LYS A 132 1.95 10.04 -31.63
CA LYS A 132 1.66 10.87 -32.81
C LYS A 132 1.74 10.10 -34.15
N ALA A 133 2.60 9.10 -34.24
CA ALA A 133 2.77 8.29 -35.46
C ALA A 133 1.67 7.23 -35.63
N THR A 134 1.10 6.75 -34.51
CA THR A 134 -0.01 5.79 -34.54
C THR A 134 -1.34 6.48 -34.87
N GLN A 135 -1.57 7.68 -34.33
CA GLN A 135 -2.80 8.45 -34.62
C GLN A 135 -2.91 8.85 -36.10
N SER A 136 -1.82 9.19 -36.78
CA SER A 136 -1.82 9.52 -38.21
C SER A 136 -2.08 8.32 -39.13
N ARG A 137 -1.65 7.11 -38.72
CA ARG A 137 -1.93 5.87 -39.46
C ARG A 137 -3.40 5.47 -39.39
N VAL A 138 -4.06 5.69 -38.25
CA VAL A 138 -5.49 5.38 -38.09
C VAL A 138 -6.36 6.45 -38.76
N ALA A 139 -5.97 7.72 -38.67
CA ALA A 139 -6.67 8.80 -39.38
C ALA A 139 -6.58 8.69 -40.91
N GLY A 140 -5.50 8.11 -41.44
CA GLY A 140 -5.30 7.88 -42.89
C GLY A 140 -6.07 6.69 -43.47
N VAL A 141 -6.73 5.86 -42.65
CA VAL A 141 -7.56 4.72 -43.10
C VAL A 141 -9.06 5.06 -43.10
N LEU A 142 -9.43 6.21 -42.53
CA LEU A 142 -10.83 6.68 -42.41
C LEU A 142 -11.22 7.72 -43.48
N TRP A 143 -10.49 7.82 -44.59
CA TRP A 143 -10.84 8.61 -45.77
C TRP A 143 -10.69 7.79 -47.05
#